data_AF-A0A0M0K0H6-F1
#
_entry.id   AF-A0A0M0K0H6-F1
#
_cell.length_a   1.000
_cell.length_b   1.000
_cell.length_c   1.000
_cell.angle_alpha   90.00
_cell.angle_beta   90.00
_cell.angle_gamma   90.00
#
_symmetry.space_group_name_H-M   'P 1'
#
loop_
_entity.id
_entity.type
_entity.pdbx_description
1 polymer ?
#
loop_
_entity_poly.entity_id
_entity_poly.type
_entity_poly.pdbx_seq_one_letter_code
_entity_poly.pdbx_strand_id
1 'polypeptide(L)'
;MTQLWHVGWMPNYMRHVVAGFLVEFLNFDWRHGERWFAETLVDADTAINAYMWQNGGHSGMDQWNFVMHPVFAAKSCDPEGDYVRRWLPQLAKLPIEFIHCPWEAPAALRATAKVVLGNGRGANYAQRILVDLEAARRRSFAAVMEVRRGAGKDYILPSGHEAMALDNGQRAVLITRVDFREGKLTTRQTAESKWDERRRERTDDLSRAMQDSMREHSAANSLDGGLRLAEEEQL
;
A
#
# COMPACT_ATOMS: atom_id res chain seq x y z
N MET A 1 5.09 6.81 -8.93
CA MET A 1 5.98 6.70 -10.12
C MET A 1 5.85 7.89 -11.06
N THR A 2 4.64 8.31 -11.47
CA THR A 2 4.46 9.47 -12.38
C THR A 2 5.13 10.75 -11.86
N GLN A 3 4.97 11.09 -10.57
CA GLN A 3 5.68 12.22 -9.97
C GLN A 3 7.20 12.14 -10.17
N LEU A 4 7.81 11.02 -9.75
CA LEU A 4 9.25 10.80 -9.86
C LEU A 4 9.74 11.03 -11.29
N TRP A 5 9.03 10.48 -12.29
CA TRP A 5 9.40 10.65 -13.69
C TRP A 5 9.33 12.10 -14.17
N HIS A 6 8.34 12.87 -13.72
CA HIS A 6 8.14 14.24 -14.18
C HIS A 6 9.02 15.27 -13.46
N VAL A 7 9.31 15.08 -12.17
CA VAL A 7 10.00 16.11 -11.37
C VAL A 7 11.28 15.63 -10.70
N GLY A 8 11.64 14.36 -10.86
CA GLY A 8 12.85 13.79 -10.26
C GLY A 8 12.82 13.71 -8.73
N TRP A 9 11.65 13.83 -8.10
CA TRP A 9 11.50 13.80 -6.65
C TRP A 9 10.17 13.18 -6.26
N MET A 10 10.12 12.50 -5.12
CA MET A 10 8.86 12.05 -4.51
C MET A 10 8.97 12.00 -2.97
N PRO A 11 7.85 12.19 -2.23
CA PRO A 11 7.85 12.14 -0.78
C PRO A 11 8.41 10.83 -0.25
N ASN A 12 9.16 10.88 0.85
CA ASN A 12 9.80 9.70 1.45
C ASN A 12 8.79 8.57 1.74
N TYR A 13 7.60 8.89 2.25
CA TYR A 13 6.55 7.89 2.48
C TYR A 13 6.17 7.12 1.20
N MET A 14 6.07 7.81 0.06
CA MET A 14 5.78 7.18 -1.23
C MET A 14 6.94 6.32 -1.74
N ARG A 15 8.19 6.68 -1.39
CA ARG A 15 9.36 5.85 -1.70
C ARG A 15 9.25 4.49 -1.01
N HIS A 16 8.83 4.47 0.26
CA HIS A 16 8.59 3.23 1.00
C HIS A 16 7.43 2.42 0.41
N VAL A 17 6.33 3.07 -0.01
CA VAL A 17 5.21 2.38 -0.68
C VAL A 17 5.66 1.71 -1.97
N VAL A 18 6.47 2.38 -2.79
CA VAL A 18 7.02 1.83 -4.04
C VAL A 18 7.98 0.67 -3.75
N ALA A 19 8.87 0.81 -2.77
CA ALA A 19 9.80 -0.25 -2.38
C ALA A 19 9.06 -1.50 -1.87
N GLY A 20 8.09 -1.30 -0.96
CA GLY A 20 7.23 -2.37 -0.47
C GLY A 20 6.45 -3.04 -1.59
N PHE A 21 5.88 -2.28 -2.53
CA PHE A 21 5.18 -2.84 -3.69
C PHE A 21 6.10 -3.71 -4.57
N LEU A 22 7.32 -3.26 -4.86
CA LEU A 22 8.28 -4.01 -5.66
C LEU A 22 8.72 -5.30 -4.98
N VAL A 23 9.07 -5.24 -3.70
CA VAL A 23 9.68 -6.35 -2.97
C VAL A 23 8.62 -7.28 -2.37
N GLU A 24 7.67 -6.77 -1.58
CA GLU A 24 6.70 -7.63 -0.87
C GLU A 24 5.56 -8.11 -1.76
N PHE A 25 5.14 -7.34 -2.75
CA PHE A 25 3.97 -7.67 -3.55
C PHE A 25 4.34 -8.25 -4.92
N LEU A 26 5.28 -7.63 -5.64
CA LEU A 26 5.74 -8.16 -6.92
C LEU A 26 6.82 -9.25 -6.78
N ASN A 27 7.45 -9.37 -5.60
CA ASN A 27 8.53 -10.34 -5.33
C ASN A 27 9.75 -10.17 -6.25
N PHE A 28 10.14 -8.92 -6.50
CA PHE A 28 11.35 -8.57 -7.26
C PHE A 28 12.53 -8.20 -6.35
N ASP A 29 13.74 -8.37 -6.87
CA ASP A 29 14.97 -7.91 -6.22
C ASP A 29 14.96 -6.38 -6.08
N TRP A 30 15.20 -5.89 -4.86
CA TRP A 30 15.24 -4.47 -4.50
C TRP A 30 16.24 -3.68 -5.34
N ARG A 31 17.30 -4.31 -5.85
CA ARG A 31 18.33 -3.67 -6.69
C ARG A 31 17.76 -3.10 -7.99
N HIS A 32 16.62 -3.61 -8.47
CA HIS A 32 15.93 -2.99 -9.62
C HIS A 32 15.38 -1.62 -9.28
N GLY A 33 14.80 -1.47 -8.09
CA GLY A 33 14.30 -0.20 -7.61
C GLY A 33 15.43 0.79 -7.29
N GLU A 34 16.51 0.30 -6.67
CA GLU A 34 17.71 1.08 -6.39
C GLU A 34 18.28 1.72 -7.65
N ARG A 35 18.53 0.93 -8.70
CA ARG A 35 19.02 1.46 -9.99
C ARG A 35 18.07 2.44 -10.64
N TRP A 36 16.76 2.17 -10.60
CA TRP A 36 15.78 3.11 -11.14
C TRP A 36 15.82 4.45 -10.39
N PHE A 37 15.92 4.41 -9.07
CA PHE A 37 15.97 5.61 -8.23
C PHE A 37 17.30 6.36 -8.42
N ALA A 38 18.42 5.66 -8.58
CA ALA A 38 19.71 6.27 -8.87
C ALA A 38 19.69 7.13 -10.15
N GLU A 39 18.95 6.69 -11.17
CA GLU A 39 18.85 7.39 -12.46
C GLU A 39 17.77 8.48 -12.50
N THR A 40 16.76 8.42 -11.62
CA THR A 40 15.58 9.28 -11.72
C THR A 40 15.40 10.26 -10.56
N LEU A 41 16.02 10.03 -9.40
CA LEU A 41 15.97 10.97 -8.30
C LEU A 41 17.05 12.05 -8.44
N VAL A 42 16.64 13.30 -8.28
CA VAL A 42 17.54 14.45 -8.21
C VAL A 42 18.37 14.45 -6.91
N ASP A 43 17.87 13.79 -5.86
CA ASP A 43 18.50 13.69 -4.55
C ASP A 43 19.12 12.31 -4.28
N ALA A 44 19.44 11.54 -5.33
CA ALA A 44 20.00 10.20 -5.24
C ALA A 44 21.44 10.17 -4.70
N ASP A 45 21.58 10.33 -3.38
CA ASP A 45 22.83 9.98 -2.71
C ASP A 45 23.05 8.45 -2.77
N THR A 46 24.24 8.03 -3.21
CA THR A 46 24.55 6.61 -3.43
C THR A 46 24.41 5.78 -2.17
N ALA A 47 24.85 6.29 -1.01
CA ALA A 47 24.80 5.56 0.24
C ALA A 47 23.37 5.48 0.78
N ILE A 48 22.64 6.61 0.78
CA ILE A 48 21.28 6.67 1.29
C ILE A 48 20.33 5.87 0.38
N ASN A 49 20.45 5.96 -0.94
CA ASN A 49 19.62 5.22 -1.88
C ASN A 49 19.79 3.70 -1.68
N ALA A 50 21.04 3.22 -1.67
CA ALA A 50 21.33 1.81 -1.47
C ALA A 50 20.85 1.33 -0.09
N TYR A 51 21.10 2.08 0.98
CA TYR A 51 20.67 1.72 2.33
C TYR A 51 19.14 1.60 2.45
N MET A 52 18.39 2.58 1.93
CA MET A 52 16.93 2.58 2.00
C MET A 52 16.32 1.43 1.18
N TRP A 53 16.89 1.11 0.02
CA TRP A 53 16.43 -0.02 -0.78
C TRP A 53 16.81 -1.37 -0.18
N GLN A 54 17.97 -1.50 0.45
CA GLN A 54 18.32 -2.70 1.22
C GLN A 54 17.34 -2.95 2.35
N ASN A 55 16.98 -1.88 3.07
CA ASN A 55 16.05 -1.91 4.20
C ASN A 55 14.65 -2.37 3.74
N GLY A 56 14.08 -1.75 2.70
CA GLY A 56 12.82 -2.21 2.09
C GLY A 56 12.92 -3.56 1.37
N GLY A 57 14.12 -3.97 1.00
CA GLY A 57 14.49 -5.28 0.47
C GLY A 57 14.53 -6.38 1.53
N HIS A 58 14.33 -6.05 2.81
CA HIS A 58 14.51 -6.95 3.95
C HIS A 58 15.89 -7.59 3.99
N SER A 59 16.92 -6.82 3.66
CA SER A 59 18.31 -7.27 3.64
C SER A 59 19.21 -6.27 4.35
N GLY A 60 20.40 -6.72 4.74
CA GLY A 60 21.34 -5.89 5.47
C GLY A 60 21.10 -5.89 6.97
N MET A 61 21.61 -4.86 7.66
CA MET A 61 21.67 -4.82 9.12
C MET A 61 20.40 -4.31 9.80
N ASP A 62 19.53 -3.62 9.07
CA ASP A 62 18.32 -2.97 9.56
C ASP A 62 17.16 -3.21 8.58
N GLN A 63 16.26 -4.13 8.91
CA GLN A 63 15.08 -4.45 8.11
C GLN A 63 13.86 -3.70 8.64
N TRP A 64 13.05 -3.12 7.75
CA TRP A 64 11.80 -2.49 8.15
C TRP A 64 10.89 -3.51 8.85
N ASN A 65 10.34 -3.09 9.98
CA ASN A 65 9.41 -3.90 10.77
C ASN A 65 7.96 -3.40 10.65
N PHE A 66 7.63 -2.79 9.51
CA PHE A 66 6.29 -2.31 9.14
C PHE A 66 5.94 -2.73 7.71
N VAL A 67 4.66 -2.57 7.33
CA VAL A 67 4.14 -2.90 6.00
C VAL A 67 3.65 -1.63 5.33
N MET A 68 3.93 -1.50 4.03
CA MET A 68 3.31 -0.49 3.18
C MET A 68 2.35 -1.15 2.20
N HIS A 69 1.11 -1.37 2.64
CA HIS A 69 0.05 -1.91 1.80
C HIS A 69 -0.37 -0.85 0.77
N PRO A 70 -0.27 -1.10 -0.55
CA PRO A 70 -0.35 -0.06 -1.57
C PRO A 70 -1.68 0.70 -1.58
N VAL A 71 -2.78 0.03 -1.22
CA VAL A 71 -4.11 0.66 -1.14
C VAL A 71 -4.31 1.38 0.19
N PHE A 72 -3.89 0.78 1.30
CA PHE A 72 -4.16 1.36 2.62
C PHE A 72 -3.25 2.54 2.89
N ALA A 73 -1.97 2.42 2.53
CA ALA A 73 -1.03 3.53 2.57
C ALA A 73 -1.57 4.73 1.76
N ALA A 74 -2.08 4.50 0.55
CA ALA A 74 -2.66 5.56 -0.29
C ALA A 74 -3.88 6.23 0.38
N LYS A 75 -4.84 5.44 0.89
CA LYS A 75 -6.02 5.96 1.60
C LYS A 75 -5.64 6.75 2.85
N SER A 76 -4.65 6.30 3.60
CA SER A 76 -4.19 6.98 4.81
C SER A 76 -3.40 8.24 4.51
N CYS A 77 -2.53 8.28 3.49
CA CYS A 77 -1.67 9.44 3.22
C CYS A 77 -2.28 10.48 2.27
N ASP A 78 -3.29 10.11 1.50
CA ASP A 78 -3.99 10.97 0.52
C ASP A 78 -5.50 10.83 0.69
N PRO A 79 -6.07 11.20 1.86
CA PRO A 79 -7.47 10.96 2.20
C PRO A 79 -8.48 11.64 1.27
N GLU A 80 -8.08 12.77 0.65
CA GLU A 80 -8.88 13.56 -0.29
C GLU A 80 -8.53 13.27 -1.77
N GLY A 81 -7.50 12.46 -2.00
CA GLY A 81 -7.12 12.03 -3.34
C GLY A 81 -6.38 13.09 -4.15
N ASP A 82 -6.09 14.26 -3.59
CA ASP A 82 -5.48 15.40 -4.28
C ASP A 82 -4.14 15.03 -4.93
N TYR A 83 -3.34 14.21 -4.24
CA TYR A 83 -2.08 13.74 -4.79
C TYR A 83 -2.31 12.86 -6.02
N VAL A 84 -3.27 11.93 -5.96
CA VAL A 84 -3.67 11.13 -7.12
C VAL A 84 -4.25 11.99 -8.24
N ARG A 85 -5.15 12.95 -7.96
CA ARG A 85 -5.74 13.85 -8.98
C ARG A 85 -4.65 14.64 -9.70
N ARG A 86 -3.63 15.10 -8.97
CA ARG A 86 -2.50 15.85 -9.53
C ARG A 86 -1.63 15.02 -10.45
N TRP A 87 -1.27 13.81 -10.05
CA TRP A 87 -0.30 12.98 -10.77
C TRP A 87 -0.92 11.97 -11.72
N LEU A 88 -2.22 11.73 -11.61
CA LEU A 88 -3.04 10.84 -12.45
C LEU A 88 -4.35 11.56 -12.84
N PRO A 89 -4.27 12.61 -13.68
CA PRO A 89 -5.43 13.46 -14.00
C PRO A 89 -6.57 12.70 -14.68
N GLN A 90 -6.30 11.55 -15.30
CA GLN A 90 -7.35 10.68 -15.83
C GLN A 90 -8.31 10.15 -14.75
N LEU A 91 -7.88 10.08 -13.49
CA LEU A 91 -8.69 9.66 -12.35
C LEU A 91 -9.39 10.83 -11.66
N ALA A 92 -9.11 12.08 -12.05
CA ALA A 92 -9.53 13.27 -11.32
C ALA A 92 -11.05 13.51 -11.27
N LYS A 93 -11.84 12.73 -12.00
CA LYS A 93 -13.32 12.78 -11.96
C LYS A 93 -13.95 11.66 -11.13
N LEU A 94 -13.15 10.73 -10.59
CA LEU A 94 -13.66 9.71 -9.68
C LEU A 94 -13.98 10.34 -8.30
N PRO A 95 -15.04 9.87 -7.62
CA PRO A 95 -15.25 10.14 -6.20
C PRO A 95 -14.07 9.67 -5.36
N ILE A 96 -13.92 10.25 -4.16
CA ILE A 96 -12.82 9.90 -3.25
C ILE A 96 -12.84 8.41 -2.86
N GLU A 97 -14.03 7.82 -2.77
CA GLU A 97 -14.24 6.42 -2.43
C GLU A 97 -13.53 5.46 -3.40
N PHE A 98 -13.37 5.87 -4.66
CA PHE A 98 -12.83 5.04 -5.73
C PHE A 98 -11.52 5.55 -6.33
N ILE A 99 -11.01 6.72 -5.92
CA ILE A 99 -9.82 7.30 -6.56
C ILE A 99 -8.57 6.42 -6.37
N HIS A 100 -8.44 5.80 -5.20
CA HIS A 100 -7.35 4.87 -4.87
C HIS A 100 -7.60 3.44 -5.37
N CYS A 101 -8.87 3.11 -5.65
CA CYS A 101 -9.31 1.80 -6.13
C CYS A 101 -10.25 1.92 -7.34
N PRO A 102 -9.79 2.45 -8.50
CA PRO A 102 -10.66 2.70 -9.64
C PRO A 102 -11.31 1.43 -10.23
N TRP A 103 -10.75 0.25 -9.95
CA TRP A 103 -11.33 -1.03 -10.34
C TRP A 103 -12.59 -1.41 -9.54
N GLU A 104 -12.77 -0.86 -8.33
CA GLU A 104 -13.97 -1.06 -7.49
C GLU A 104 -15.12 -0.14 -7.90
N ALA A 105 -14.85 0.93 -8.66
CA ALA A 105 -15.88 1.83 -9.15
C ALA A 105 -16.91 1.11 -10.03
N PRO A 106 -18.23 1.33 -9.84
CA PRO A 106 -19.26 0.85 -10.76
C PRO A 106 -18.97 1.26 -12.21
N ALA A 107 -19.32 0.41 -13.17
CA ALA A 107 -19.04 0.66 -14.59
C ALA A 107 -19.65 1.99 -15.09
N ALA A 108 -20.86 2.33 -14.64
CA ALA A 108 -21.52 3.60 -14.96
C ALA A 108 -20.72 4.81 -14.45
N LEU A 109 -20.22 4.73 -13.21
CA LEU A 109 -19.41 5.80 -12.61
C LEU A 109 -18.08 5.97 -13.35
N ARG A 110 -17.42 4.86 -13.71
CA ARG A 110 -16.20 4.90 -14.55
C ARG A 110 -16.47 5.54 -15.92
N ALA A 111 -17.60 5.21 -16.55
CA ALA A 111 -17.99 5.81 -17.82
C ALA A 111 -18.18 7.33 -17.71
N THR A 112 -18.90 7.79 -16.69
CA THR A 112 -19.09 9.23 -16.40
C THR A 112 -17.76 9.94 -16.12
N ALA A 113 -16.87 9.30 -15.35
CA ALA A 113 -15.52 9.81 -15.07
C ALA A 113 -14.57 9.68 -16.27
N LYS A 114 -14.99 9.02 -17.36
CA LYS A 114 -14.18 8.68 -18.54
C LYS A 114 -12.94 7.84 -18.21
N VAL A 115 -13.03 6.96 -17.22
CA VAL A 115 -11.95 6.02 -16.84
C VAL A 115 -12.14 4.70 -17.57
N VAL A 116 -11.18 4.34 -18.41
CA VAL A 116 -11.18 3.10 -19.19
C VAL A 116 -10.02 2.24 -18.72
N LEU A 117 -10.36 1.18 -17.99
CA LEU A 117 -9.40 0.22 -17.47
C LEU A 117 -8.97 -0.75 -18.58
N GLY A 118 -7.66 -0.92 -18.76
CA GLY A 118 -7.15 -1.85 -19.76
C GLY A 118 -5.68 -1.62 -20.10
N ASN A 119 -5.11 -2.57 -20.83
CA ASN A 119 -3.75 -2.46 -21.37
C ASN A 119 -3.75 -2.26 -22.90
N GLY A 120 -4.95 -2.17 -23.50
CA GLY A 120 -5.15 -2.06 -24.94
C GLY A 120 -5.39 -0.62 -25.43
N ARG A 121 -5.60 -0.48 -26.73
CA ARG A 121 -5.87 0.81 -27.37
C ARG A 121 -7.16 1.44 -26.80
N GLY A 122 -7.07 2.69 -26.36
CA GLY A 122 -8.19 3.43 -25.78
C GLY A 122 -8.33 3.32 -24.27
N ALA A 123 -7.55 2.46 -23.60
CA ALA A 123 -7.44 2.49 -22.15
C ALA A 123 -6.61 3.70 -21.70
N ASN A 124 -7.02 4.32 -20.59
CA ASN A 124 -6.30 5.44 -19.98
C ASN A 124 -5.80 5.15 -18.56
N TYR A 125 -6.13 3.98 -18.03
CA TYR A 125 -5.58 3.48 -16.78
C TYR A 125 -5.38 1.97 -16.87
N ALA A 126 -4.19 1.50 -16.47
CA ALA A 126 -3.81 0.11 -16.64
C ALA A 126 -4.67 -0.84 -15.80
N GLN A 127 -4.84 -2.08 -16.27
CA GLN A 127 -5.34 -3.13 -15.40
C GLN A 127 -4.29 -3.49 -14.35
N ARG A 128 -4.76 -3.85 -13.15
CA ARG A 128 -3.87 -4.25 -12.05
C ARG A 128 -3.08 -5.49 -12.42
N ILE A 129 -1.77 -5.42 -12.22
CA ILE A 129 -0.87 -6.58 -12.33
C ILE A 129 -1.13 -7.58 -11.18
N LEU A 130 -1.53 -7.07 -10.00
CA LEU A 130 -1.86 -7.87 -8.83
C LEU A 130 -3.30 -7.58 -8.38
N VAL A 131 -4.14 -8.61 -8.42
CA VAL A 131 -5.55 -8.53 -7.99
C VAL A 131 -5.68 -8.87 -6.49
N ASP A 132 -5.05 -9.97 -6.06
CA ASP A 132 -5.01 -10.41 -4.67
C ASP A 132 -3.65 -10.04 -4.04
N LEU A 133 -3.63 -8.89 -3.36
CA LEU A 133 -2.45 -8.36 -2.68
C LEU A 133 -2.05 -9.22 -1.47
N GLU A 134 -3.01 -9.84 -0.78
CA GLU A 134 -2.74 -10.68 0.38
C GLU A 134 -2.11 -12.01 -0.03
N ALA A 135 -2.61 -12.63 -1.11
CA ALA A 135 -1.95 -13.80 -1.69
C ALA A 135 -0.56 -13.46 -2.21
N ALA A 136 -0.37 -12.29 -2.83
CA ALA A 136 0.94 -11.85 -3.29
C ALA A 136 1.94 -11.73 -2.13
N ARG A 137 1.54 -11.05 -1.06
CA ARG A 137 2.35 -10.92 0.15
C ARG A 137 2.66 -12.27 0.81
N ARG A 138 1.67 -13.18 0.89
CA ARG A 138 1.89 -14.55 1.38
C ARG A 138 2.91 -15.32 0.55
N ARG A 139 2.93 -15.15 -0.77
CA ARG A 139 3.91 -15.80 -1.65
C ARG A 139 5.33 -15.29 -1.38
N SER A 140 5.52 -13.97 -1.31
CA SER A 140 6.83 -13.39 -1.02
C SER A 140 7.33 -13.80 0.37
N PHE A 141 6.44 -13.81 1.36
CA PHE A 141 6.74 -14.33 2.70
C PHE A 141 7.18 -15.79 2.67
N ALA A 142 6.46 -16.66 1.94
CA ALA A 142 6.80 -18.07 1.83
C ALA A 142 8.18 -18.27 1.19
N ALA A 143 8.54 -17.48 0.17
CA ALA A 143 9.85 -17.51 -0.47
C ALA A 143 10.98 -17.15 0.50
N VAL A 144 10.80 -16.10 1.31
CA VAL A 144 11.77 -15.75 2.37
C VAL A 144 11.93 -16.89 3.38
N MET A 145 10.82 -17.49 3.81
CA MET A 145 10.86 -18.61 4.74
C MET A 145 11.50 -19.87 4.16
N GLU A 146 11.38 -20.10 2.85
CA GLU A 146 12.08 -21.17 2.14
C GLU A 146 13.59 -20.97 2.18
N VAL A 147 14.07 -19.75 1.87
CA VAL A 147 15.50 -19.41 1.99
C VAL A 147 15.99 -19.62 3.42
N ARG A 148 15.23 -19.14 4.41
CA ARG A 148 15.59 -19.28 5.84
C ARG A 148 15.65 -20.73 6.31
N ARG A 149 14.81 -21.63 5.77
CA ARG A 149 14.87 -23.08 6.05
C ARG A 149 15.97 -23.80 5.26
N GLY A 150 16.31 -23.29 4.08
CA GLY A 150 17.31 -23.84 3.17
C GLY A 150 18.67 -23.19 3.36
N ALA A 151 19.10 -22.43 2.34
CA ALA A 151 20.43 -21.84 2.26
C ALA A 151 20.77 -20.87 3.40
N GLY A 152 19.76 -20.25 4.03
CA GLY A 152 19.91 -19.29 5.11
C GLY A 152 20.00 -19.92 6.51
N LYS A 153 19.79 -21.24 6.66
CA LYS A 153 19.57 -21.89 7.97
C LYS A 153 20.68 -21.63 8.99
N ASP A 154 21.93 -21.58 8.55
CA ASP A 154 23.11 -21.46 9.42
C ASP A 154 23.28 -20.04 9.97
N TYR A 155 22.58 -19.07 9.37
CA TYR A 155 22.51 -17.68 9.81
C TYR A 155 21.36 -17.45 10.80
N ILE A 156 20.45 -18.41 11.00
CA ILE A 156 19.29 -18.25 11.88
C ILE A 156 19.63 -18.74 13.28
N LEU A 157 19.52 -17.85 14.27
CA LEU A 157 19.68 -18.18 15.68
C LEU A 157 18.43 -18.89 16.24
N PRO A 158 18.55 -19.63 17.36
CA PRO A 158 17.39 -20.21 18.05
C PRO A 158 16.32 -19.18 18.44
N SER A 159 16.69 -17.91 18.61
CA SER A 159 15.76 -16.80 18.87
C SER A 159 14.98 -16.33 17.64
N GLY A 160 15.22 -16.93 16.46
CA GLY A 160 14.65 -16.54 15.17
C GLY A 160 15.34 -15.35 14.49
N HIS A 161 16.27 -14.67 15.17
CA HIS A 161 17.06 -13.60 14.57
C HIS A 161 18.10 -14.15 13.60
N GLU A 162 18.44 -13.37 12.59
CA GLU A 162 19.61 -13.62 11.75
C GLU A 162 20.88 -13.14 12.46
N ALA A 163 22.00 -13.78 12.14
CA ALA A 163 23.31 -13.38 12.63
C ALA A 163 24.36 -13.45 11.52
N MET A 164 25.26 -12.48 11.52
CA MET A 164 26.39 -12.39 10.60
C MET A 164 27.68 -12.70 11.34
N ALA A 165 28.56 -13.51 10.73
CA ALA A 165 29.90 -13.75 11.26
C ALA A 165 30.78 -12.50 11.02
N LEU A 166 31.58 -12.15 12.01
CA LEU A 166 32.56 -11.07 11.94
C LEU A 166 33.97 -11.66 11.81
N ASP A 167 34.91 -10.88 11.27
CA ASP A 167 36.29 -11.31 11.02
C ASP A 167 37.04 -11.76 12.29
N ASN A 168 36.62 -11.27 13.45
CA ASN A 168 37.19 -11.64 14.75
C ASN A 168 36.57 -12.93 15.34
N GLY A 169 35.79 -13.67 14.57
CA GLY A 169 35.12 -14.90 14.98
C GLY A 169 33.85 -14.69 15.83
N GLN A 170 33.48 -13.45 16.14
CA GLN A 170 32.20 -13.15 16.81
C GLN A 170 31.03 -13.19 15.83
N ARG A 171 29.80 -13.18 16.36
CA ARG A 171 28.58 -13.04 15.57
C ARG A 171 27.83 -11.77 15.97
N ALA A 172 27.45 -10.97 14.98
CA ALA A 172 26.55 -9.83 15.18
C ALA A 172 25.10 -10.29 14.95
N VAL A 173 24.22 -10.05 15.91
CA VAL A 173 22.77 -10.29 15.75
C VAL A 173 22.20 -9.17 14.90
N LEU A 174 21.49 -9.53 13.84
CA LEU A 174 20.87 -8.58 12.93
C LEU A 174 19.46 -8.21 13.40
N ILE A 175 19.00 -7.02 12.99
CA ILE A 175 17.59 -6.65 13.12
C ILE A 175 16.82 -7.46 12.08
N THR A 176 16.12 -8.48 12.56
CA THR A 176 15.27 -9.33 11.72
C THR A 176 13.81 -8.97 11.95
N ARG A 177 13.09 -8.75 10.85
CA ARG A 177 11.65 -8.48 10.86
C ARG A 177 10.89 -9.56 11.63
N VAL A 178 9.95 -9.13 12.47
CA VAL A 178 9.23 -10.00 13.42
C VAL A 178 8.51 -11.15 12.71
N ASP A 179 7.94 -10.88 11.53
CA ASP A 179 7.23 -11.89 10.74
C ASP A 179 8.12 -13.08 10.38
N PHE A 180 9.40 -12.83 10.06
CA PHE A 180 10.36 -13.87 9.68
C PHE A 180 10.91 -14.62 10.90
N ARG A 181 11.03 -13.93 12.04
CA ARG A 181 11.44 -14.58 13.30
C ARG A 181 10.35 -15.55 13.78
N GLU A 182 9.09 -15.12 13.71
CA GLU A 182 7.93 -15.90 14.17
C GLU A 182 7.44 -16.90 13.13
N GLY A 183 7.92 -16.81 11.88
CA GLY A 183 7.46 -17.66 10.79
C GLY A 183 6.00 -17.44 10.43
N LYS A 184 5.45 -16.25 10.73
CA LYS A 184 4.06 -15.89 10.49
C LYS A 184 3.94 -14.39 10.19
N LEU A 185 3.07 -14.04 9.23
CA LEU A 185 2.70 -12.64 8.99
C LEU A 185 1.85 -12.10 10.16
N THR A 186 2.45 -11.29 11.02
CA THR A 186 1.81 -10.62 12.15
C THR A 186 1.69 -9.12 11.92
N THR A 187 2.61 -8.49 11.19
CA THR A 187 2.52 -7.08 10.80
C THR A 187 1.38 -6.85 9.80
N ARG A 188 0.57 -5.83 10.07
CA ARG A 188 -0.58 -5.41 9.26
C ARG A 188 -0.67 -3.90 9.19
N GLN A 189 -1.23 -3.42 8.10
CA GLN A 189 -1.65 -2.03 7.93
C GLN A 189 -3.14 -2.05 7.57
N THR A 190 -3.91 -1.09 8.08
CA THR A 190 -5.30 -0.87 7.70
C THR A 190 -5.47 0.57 7.23
N ALA A 191 -6.57 0.90 6.54
CA ALA A 191 -6.81 2.28 6.11
C ALA A 191 -6.96 3.25 7.31
N GLU A 192 -7.41 2.73 8.45
CA GLU A 192 -7.65 3.45 9.72
C GLU A 192 -6.37 3.60 10.57
N SER A 193 -5.26 2.98 10.16
CA SER A 193 -3.99 3.17 10.85
C SER A 193 -3.55 4.64 10.75
N LYS A 194 -3.36 5.28 11.91
CA LYS A 194 -3.55 6.73 12.16
C LYS A 194 -3.08 7.67 11.04
N TRP A 195 -4.06 8.18 10.31
CA TRP A 195 -4.06 9.52 9.72
C TRP A 195 -4.72 10.49 10.73
N ASP A 196 -4.21 11.73 10.86
CA ASP A 196 -4.67 12.70 11.88
C ASP A 196 -6.02 13.32 11.48
N GLU A 197 -7.09 12.94 12.19
CA GLU A 197 -8.47 13.41 12.00
C GLU A 197 -8.65 14.93 12.14
N ARG A 198 -7.64 15.65 12.66
CA ARG A 198 -7.66 17.11 12.83
C ARG A 198 -7.34 17.90 11.57
N ARG A 199 -7.06 17.24 10.43
CA ARG A 199 -6.67 17.91 9.17
C ARG A 199 -7.78 17.87 8.11
N ARG A 200 -8.61 18.92 8.16
CA ARG A 200 -9.56 19.45 7.15
C ARG A 200 -10.81 18.61 6.83
N GLU A 201 -11.89 19.35 6.58
CA GLU A 201 -13.18 18.86 6.14
C GLU A 201 -13.12 18.44 4.66
N ARG A 202 -13.86 17.38 4.30
CA ARG A 202 -13.97 16.88 2.92
C ARG A 202 -14.66 17.91 2.03
N THR A 203 -14.06 18.27 0.90
CA THR A 203 -14.55 19.39 0.06
C THR A 203 -15.12 19.00 -1.29
N ASP A 204 -14.97 17.76 -1.78
CA ASP A 204 -15.41 17.39 -3.12
C ASP A 204 -16.92 17.13 -3.23
N ASP A 205 -17.55 17.71 -4.27
CA ASP A 205 -19.01 17.74 -4.43
C ASP A 205 -19.66 16.35 -4.53
N LEU A 206 -18.95 15.38 -5.11
CA LEU A 206 -19.49 14.06 -5.40
C LEU A 206 -19.47 13.16 -4.15
N SER A 207 -18.43 13.25 -3.34
CA SER A 207 -18.40 12.56 -2.06
C SER A 207 -19.30 13.19 -1.01
N ARG A 208 -19.55 14.52 -1.07
CA ARG A 208 -20.66 15.13 -0.31
C ARG A 208 -22.00 14.52 -0.74
N ALA A 209 -22.28 14.45 -2.05
CA ALA A 209 -23.53 13.87 -2.56
C ALA A 209 -23.69 12.37 -2.19
N MET A 210 -22.60 11.58 -2.21
CA MET A 210 -22.64 10.18 -1.77
C MET A 210 -22.88 10.04 -0.27
N GLN A 211 -22.26 10.90 0.57
CA GLN A 211 -22.51 10.91 2.00
C GLN A 211 -23.94 11.33 2.33
N ASP A 212 -24.46 12.34 1.64
CA ASP A 212 -25.84 12.80 1.82
C ASP A 212 -26.82 11.70 1.41
N SER A 213 -26.58 11.04 0.27
CA SER A 213 -27.37 9.87 -0.17
C SER A 213 -27.30 8.70 0.83
N MET A 214 -26.13 8.40 1.39
CA MET A 214 -25.98 7.36 2.42
C MET A 214 -26.68 7.73 3.73
N ARG A 215 -26.64 9.00 4.14
CA ARG A 215 -27.35 9.52 5.31
C ARG A 215 -28.86 9.44 5.10
N GLU A 216 -29.35 9.83 3.94
CA GLU A 216 -30.76 9.73 3.54
C GLU A 216 -31.24 8.29 3.53
N HIS A 217 -30.47 7.36 2.95
CA HIS A 217 -30.81 5.92 2.97
C HIS A 217 -30.80 5.33 4.38
N SER A 218 -29.84 5.71 5.22
CA SER A 218 -29.77 5.24 6.60
C SER A 218 -30.90 5.82 7.46
N ALA A 219 -31.28 7.08 7.24
CA ALA A 219 -32.42 7.72 7.89
C ALA A 219 -33.75 7.09 7.44
N ALA A 220 -33.92 6.83 6.15
CA ALA A 220 -35.09 6.14 5.60
C ALA A 220 -35.25 4.72 6.16
N ASN A 221 -34.16 3.95 6.26
CA ASN A 221 -34.19 2.62 6.86
C ASN A 221 -34.47 2.64 8.37
N SER A 222 -34.03 3.68 9.09
CA SER A 222 -34.34 3.83 10.52
C SER A 222 -35.81 4.18 10.78
N LEU A 223 -36.44 4.92 9.86
CA LEU A 223 -37.86 5.26 9.92
C LEU A 223 -38.73 4.04 9.55
N ASP A 224 -38.35 3.27 8.54
CA ASP A 224 -39.07 2.05 8.13
C ASP A 224 -38.95 0.93 9.20
N GLY A 225 -37.80 0.83 9.87
CA GLY A 225 -37.61 -0.07 11.00
C GLY A 225 -38.42 0.33 12.25
N GLY A 226 -38.56 1.64 12.51
CA GLY A 226 -39.39 2.15 13.60
C GLY A 226 -40.89 1.99 13.37
N LEU A 227 -41.35 2.09 12.12
CA LEU A 227 -42.75 1.84 11.74
C LEU A 227 -43.14 0.37 11.88
N ARG A 228 -42.28 -0.57 11.48
CA ARG A 228 -42.55 -2.01 11.64
C ARG A 228 -42.58 -2.46 13.10
N LEU A 229 -41.74 -1.88 13.96
CA LEU A 229 -41.75 -2.17 15.40
C LEU A 229 -43.00 -1.61 16.10
N ALA A 230 -43.52 -0.46 15.64
CA ALA A 230 -44.74 0.12 16.17
C ALA A 230 -46.01 -0.66 15.77
N GLU A 231 -46.01 -1.34 14.62
CA GLU A 231 -47.12 -2.20 14.20
C GLU A 231 -47.09 -3.58 14.88
N GLU A 232 -45.93 -4.11 15.27
CA GLU A 232 -45.81 -5.38 16.01
C GLU A 232 -46.14 -5.24 17.51
N GLU A 233 -46.04 -4.05 18.12
CA GLU A 233 -46.44 -3.80 19.52
C GLU A 233 -47.96 -3.56 19.71
N GLN A 234 -48.75 -3.56 18.63
CA GLN A 234 -50.22 -3.37 18.68
C GLN A 234 -51.04 -4.64 18.39
N LEU A 235 -50.41 -5.82 18.33
CA LEU A 235 -51.07 -7.14 18.21
C LEU A 235 -50.78 -8.03 19.42
#